data_AF-D0DSR8-F1
#
_entry.id   AF-D0DSR8-F1
#
_cell.length_a   1.000
_cell.length_b   1.000
_cell.length_c   1.000
_cell.angle_alpha   90.00
_cell.angle_beta   90.00
_cell.angle_gamma   90.00
#
_symmetry.space_group_name_H-M   'P 1'
#
loop_
_entity.id
_entity.type
_entity.pdbx_description
1 polymer ?
#
loop_
_entity_poly.entity_id
_entity_poly.type
_entity_poly.pdbx_seq_one_letter_code
_entity_poly.pdbx_strand_id
1 'polypeptide(L)'
;RAIDDQGLTLDFQLRKKRDFNSAYHFLKRLLKTYGLPHRLVTDQYGATLKAIKKLTREGYLHKGVHRCSKYRNNLIEQDHRFIKRQQVRSASYQSTRTAARTLYGIETMHAIHKESRKKLGLFGFSAYQEVDQLLAA
;
A
#
# COMPACT_ATOMS: atom_id res chain seq x y z
N ARG A 1 -0.16 -2.14 -3.55
CA ARG A 1 0.09 -1.22 -2.43
C ARG A 1 -0.66 0.08 -2.69
N ALA A 2 -1.08 0.76 -1.64
CA ALA A 2 -1.45 2.17 -1.68
C ALA A 2 -0.76 2.90 -0.52
N ILE A 3 -0.41 4.15 -0.78
CA ILE A 3 0.17 5.09 0.18
C ILE A 3 -0.62 6.39 0.11
N ASP A 4 -0.60 7.18 1.18
CA ASP A 4 -1.13 8.54 1.16
C ASP A 4 -0.15 9.53 0.50
N ASP A 5 -0.54 10.80 0.43
CA ASP A 5 0.29 11.90 -0.10
C ASP A 5 1.53 12.17 0.76
N GLN A 6 1.48 11.75 2.02
CA GLN A 6 2.57 11.86 2.97
C GLN A 6 3.54 10.66 2.88
N GLY A 7 3.21 9.60 2.15
CA GLY A 7 4.02 8.38 2.03
C GLY A 7 3.82 7.36 3.15
N LEU A 8 2.78 7.50 3.98
CA LEU A 8 2.36 6.46 4.92
C LEU A 8 1.65 5.34 4.18
N THR A 9 1.81 4.10 4.65
CA THR A 9 1.19 2.93 4.02
C THR A 9 -0.29 2.88 4.39
N LEU A 10 -1.18 2.88 3.39
CA LEU A 10 -2.62 2.68 3.60
C LEU A 10 -2.98 1.19 3.59
N ASP A 11 -2.50 0.46 2.57
CA ASP A 11 -2.76 -0.97 2.45
C ASP A 11 -1.79 -1.64 1.47
N PHE A 12 -1.57 -2.93 1.65
CA PHE A 12 -0.81 -3.79 0.76
C PHE A 12 -1.54 -5.11 0.53
N GLN A 13 -1.35 -5.68 -0.66
CA GLN A 13 -1.91 -6.99 -0.98
C GLN A 13 -0.96 -7.76 -1.89
N LEU A 14 -0.59 -8.96 -1.45
CA LEU A 14 0.11 -9.93 -2.29
C LEU A 14 -0.92 -10.77 -3.05
N ARG A 15 -0.74 -10.91 -4.37
CA ARG A 15 -1.54 -11.77 -5.24
C ARG A 15 -0.63 -12.58 -6.16
N LYS A 16 -1.09 -13.79 -6.54
CA LYS A 16 -0.41 -14.66 -7.51
C LYS A 16 -0.36 -14.03 -8.90
N LYS A 17 -1.44 -13.38 -9.30
CA LYS A 17 -1.60 -12.76 -10.61
C LYS A 17 -1.87 -11.28 -10.44
N ARG A 18 -1.25 -10.47 -11.30
CA ARG A 18 -1.56 -9.05 -11.45
C ARG A 18 -2.63 -8.96 -12.53
N ASP A 19 -3.90 -8.97 -12.14
CA ASP A 19 -5.03 -8.98 -13.05
C ASP A 19 -6.09 -7.93 -12.67
N PHE A 20 -7.09 -7.80 -13.53
CA PHE A 20 -8.18 -6.85 -13.35
C PHE A 20 -8.96 -7.08 -12.05
N ASN A 21 -9.27 -8.35 -11.72
CA ASN A 21 -10.04 -8.68 -10.52
C ASN A 21 -9.28 -8.29 -9.26
N SER A 22 -7.99 -8.60 -9.21
CA SER A 22 -7.11 -8.22 -8.10
C SER A 22 -7.05 -6.71 -7.94
N ALA A 23 -6.85 -5.97 -9.03
CA ALA A 23 -6.81 -4.50 -8.99
C ALA A 23 -8.16 -3.91 -8.54
N TYR A 24 -9.28 -4.42 -9.05
CA TYR A 24 -10.62 -3.98 -8.69
C TYR A 24 -10.93 -4.21 -7.20
N HIS A 25 -10.71 -5.41 -6.69
CA HIS A 25 -10.98 -5.71 -5.28
C HIS A 25 -10.07 -4.94 -4.34
N PHE A 26 -8.80 -4.75 -4.70
CA PHE A 26 -7.86 -3.96 -3.91
C PHE A 26 -8.29 -2.49 -3.83
N LEU A 27 -8.58 -1.86 -4.97
CA LEU A 27 -9.05 -0.47 -5.01
C LEU A 27 -10.41 -0.30 -4.34
N LYS A 28 -11.35 -1.24 -4.54
CA LYS A 28 -12.66 -1.20 -3.88
C LYS A 28 -12.54 -1.25 -2.36
N ARG A 29 -11.66 -2.13 -1.84
CA ARG A 29 -11.38 -2.23 -0.41
C ARG A 29 -10.86 -0.90 0.14
N LEU A 30 -9.87 -0.30 -0.53
CA LEU A 30 -9.32 0.99 -0.16
C LEU A 30 -10.37 2.10 -0.11
N LEU A 31 -11.21 2.23 -1.14
CA LEU A 31 -12.26 3.25 -1.21
C LEU A 31 -13.34 3.05 -0.14
N LYS A 32 -13.62 1.80 0.24
CA LYS A 32 -14.55 1.50 1.34
C LYS A 32 -13.97 1.82 2.71
N THR A 33 -12.68 1.56 2.90
CA THR A 33 -11.99 1.77 4.20
C THR A 33 -11.69 3.24 4.45
N TYR A 34 -11.17 3.95 3.44
CA TYR A 34 -10.68 5.34 3.58
C TYR A 34 -11.61 6.39 2.97
N GLY A 35 -12.72 5.97 2.36
CA GLY A 35 -13.63 6.85 1.67
C GLY A 35 -13.11 7.32 0.31
N LEU A 36 -13.73 8.37 -0.22
CA LEU A 36 -13.42 8.92 -1.52
C LEU A 36 -12.18 9.83 -1.45
N PRO A 37 -11.10 9.56 -2.19
CA PRO A 37 -9.94 10.44 -2.21
C PRO A 37 -10.20 11.68 -3.08
N HIS A 38 -9.59 12.81 -2.72
CA HIS A 38 -9.57 13.99 -3.58
C HIS A 38 -8.81 13.72 -4.90
N ARG A 39 -7.77 12.89 -4.86
CA ARG A 39 -6.97 12.51 -6.03
C ARG A 39 -6.49 11.08 -5.89
N LEU A 40 -6.72 10.26 -6.91
CA LEU A 40 -6.17 8.91 -7.02
C LEU A 40 -5.12 8.90 -8.12
N VAL A 41 -3.88 8.55 -7.76
CA VAL A 41 -2.79 8.42 -8.74
C VAL A 41 -2.41 6.96 -8.89
N THR A 42 -2.33 6.48 -10.12
CA THR A 42 -1.83 5.13 -10.42
C THR A 42 -0.85 5.13 -11.57
N ASP A 43 -0.19 3.99 -11.79
CA ASP A 43 0.50 3.70 -13.04
C ASP A 43 -0.48 3.55 -14.21
N GLN A 44 0.07 3.50 -15.43
CA GLN A 44 -0.68 3.30 -16.66
C GLN A 44 -0.98 1.80 -16.93
N TYR A 45 -0.98 0.97 -15.89
CA TYR A 45 -1.21 -0.47 -16.05
C TYR A 45 -2.65 -0.77 -16.46
N GLY A 46 -2.83 -1.47 -17.58
CA GLY A 46 -4.15 -1.66 -18.22
C GLY A 46 -5.24 -2.24 -17.31
N ALA A 47 -4.90 -3.21 -16.46
CA ALA A 47 -5.88 -3.78 -15.52
C ALA A 47 -6.27 -2.81 -14.39
N THR A 48 -5.34 -1.95 -13.93
CA THR A 48 -5.66 -0.86 -12.99
C THR A 48 -6.61 0.14 -13.62
N LEU A 49 -6.33 0.56 -14.86
CA LEU A 49 -7.19 1.49 -15.59
C LEU A 49 -8.59 0.92 -15.83
N LYS A 50 -8.68 -0.37 -16.17
CA LYS A 50 -9.96 -1.08 -16.33
C LYS A 50 -10.73 -1.15 -15.01
N ALA A 51 -10.04 -1.42 -13.90
CA ALA A 51 -10.63 -1.46 -12.56
C ALA A 51 -11.21 -0.10 -12.16
N ILE A 52 -10.46 0.99 -12.39
CA ILE A 52 -10.90 2.36 -12.11
C ILE A 52 -12.13 2.71 -12.94
N LYS A 53 -12.13 2.41 -14.24
CA LYS A 53 -13.31 2.63 -15.11
C LYS A 53 -14.55 1.89 -14.59
N LYS A 54 -14.39 0.69 -14.01
CA LYS A 54 -15.50 -0.06 -13.40
C LYS A 54 -15.96 0.61 -12.10
N LEU A 55 -15.04 0.98 -11.22
CA LEU A 55 -15.35 1.65 -9.95
C LEU A 55 -16.06 2.99 -10.15
N THR A 56 -15.67 3.76 -11.17
CA THR A 56 -16.36 5.00 -11.55
C THR A 56 -17.79 4.75 -12.03
N ARG A 57 -18.02 3.67 -12.80
CA ARG A 57 -19.38 3.28 -13.25
C ARG A 57 -20.27 2.82 -12.11
N GLU A 58 -19.69 2.18 -11.10
CA GLU A 58 -20.39 1.72 -9.90
C GLU A 58 -20.57 2.81 -8.83
N GLY A 59 -20.14 4.05 -9.10
CA GLY A 59 -20.31 5.17 -8.17
C GLY A 59 -19.30 5.24 -7.01
N TYR A 60 -18.30 4.35 -6.96
CA TYR A 60 -17.26 4.39 -5.93
C TYR A 60 -16.22 5.50 -6.14
N LEU A 61 -16.11 6.05 -7.35
CA LEU A 61 -15.14 7.09 -7.69
C LEU A 61 -15.75 8.12 -8.66
N HIS A 62 -15.57 9.41 -8.41
CA HIS A 62 -16.01 10.43 -9.37
C HIS A 62 -15.14 10.47 -10.63
N LYS A 63 -15.76 10.87 -11.75
CA LYS A 63 -15.03 11.16 -13.00
C LYS A 63 -14.05 12.32 -12.74
N GLY A 64 -12.79 12.16 -13.13
CA GLY A 64 -11.75 13.20 -13.00
C GLY A 64 -10.86 13.12 -11.74
N VAL A 65 -11.21 12.29 -10.75
CA VAL A 65 -10.37 12.06 -9.55
C VAL A 65 -9.09 11.30 -9.88
N HIS A 66 -9.18 10.38 -10.85
CA HIS A 66 -8.06 9.55 -11.27
C HIS A 66 -7.10 10.28 -12.22
N ARG A 67 -5.80 10.17 -11.95
CA ARG A 67 -4.72 10.66 -12.82
C ARG A 67 -3.62 9.62 -12.98
N CYS A 68 -3.03 9.58 -14.17
CA CYS A 68 -1.78 8.85 -14.41
C CYS A 68 -0.64 9.87 -14.45
N SER A 69 0.33 9.77 -13.54
CA SER A 69 1.48 10.69 -13.52
C SER A 69 2.75 9.93 -13.14
N LYS A 70 3.72 9.91 -14.06
CA LYS A 70 5.02 9.26 -13.83
C LYS A 70 5.71 9.80 -12.58
N TYR A 71 5.83 11.13 -12.47
CA TYR A 71 6.50 11.77 -11.32
C TYR A 71 5.82 11.49 -9.98
N ARG A 72 4.49 11.51 -9.92
CA ARG A 72 3.76 11.20 -8.68
C ARG A 72 3.83 9.72 -8.31
N ASN A 73 3.98 8.83 -9.29
CA ASN A 73 4.21 7.42 -9.05
C ASN A 73 5.60 7.13 -8.47
N ASN A 74 6.57 8.05 -8.57
CA ASN A 74 7.90 7.84 -8.00
C ASN A 74 7.85 7.53 -6.50
N LEU A 75 6.92 8.13 -5.75
CA LEU A 75 6.79 7.91 -4.32
C LEU A 75 6.44 6.44 -4.00
N ILE A 76 5.43 5.89 -4.68
CA ILE A 76 5.03 4.49 -4.50
C ILE A 76 6.07 3.52 -5.07
N GLU A 77 6.76 3.90 -6.16
CA GLU A 77 7.87 3.12 -6.71
C GLU A 77 9.06 3.06 -5.75
N GLN A 78 9.36 4.15 -5.06
CA GLN A 78 10.39 4.22 -4.04
C GLN A 78 10.01 3.40 -2.81
N ASP A 79 8.76 3.52 -2.35
CA ASP A 79 8.23 2.76 -1.20
C ASP A 79 8.30 1.24 -1.45
N HIS A 80 8.09 0.79 -2.69
CA HIS A 80 8.29 -0.61 -3.07
C HIS A 80 9.74 -1.13 -2.94
N ARG A 81 10.76 -0.25 -2.93
CA ARG A 81 12.17 -0.68 -2.93
C ARG A 81 12.53 -1.47 -1.68
N PHE A 82 11.95 -1.14 -0.53
CA PHE A 82 12.20 -1.84 0.72
C PHE A 82 11.84 -3.33 0.61
N ILE A 83 10.60 -3.63 0.22
CA ILE A 83 10.14 -5.01 0.05
C ILE A 83 10.85 -5.74 -1.08
N LYS A 84 11.11 -5.06 -2.20
CA LYS A 84 11.87 -5.68 -3.31
C LYS A 84 13.25 -6.12 -2.86
N ARG A 85 13.97 -5.29 -2.08
CA ARG A 85 15.28 -5.66 -1.53
C ARG A 85 15.20 -6.85 -0.57
N GLN A 86 14.17 -6.88 0.28
CA GLN A 86 13.96 -8.00 1.19
C GLN A 86 13.69 -9.31 0.43
N GLN A 87 12.85 -9.24 -0.60
CA GLN A 87 12.52 -10.40 -1.44
C GLN A 87 13.74 -10.95 -2.18
N VAL A 88 14.60 -10.07 -2.72
CA VAL A 88 15.85 -10.49 -3.40
C VAL A 88 16.81 -11.22 -2.46
N ARG A 89 16.84 -10.83 -1.17
CA ARG A 89 17.69 -11.47 -0.16
C ARG A 89 17.13 -12.79 0.36
N SER A 90 15.81 -12.97 0.34
CA SER A 90 15.16 -14.22 0.74
C SER A 90 15.24 -15.26 -0.39
N ALA A 91 15.54 -16.52 -0.08
CA ALA A 91 15.63 -17.65 -1.03
C ALA A 91 14.26 -18.10 -1.60
N SER A 92 13.37 -17.15 -1.89
CA SER A 92 11.94 -17.32 -2.17
C SER A 92 11.13 -17.87 -1.00
N TYR A 93 9.80 -17.73 -1.09
CA TYR A 93 8.87 -18.24 -0.08
C TYR A 93 8.28 -19.58 -0.56
N GLN A 94 8.18 -20.55 0.34
CA GLN A 94 7.63 -21.89 0.03
C GLN A 94 6.16 -21.86 -0.41
N SER A 95 5.38 -20.88 0.04
CA SER A 95 3.98 -20.73 -0.37
C SER A 95 3.55 -19.27 -0.38
N THR A 96 2.50 -18.96 -1.14
CA THR A 96 1.91 -17.60 -1.14
C THR A 96 1.30 -17.21 0.20
N ARG A 97 0.85 -18.19 0.99
CA ARG A 97 0.29 -17.95 2.32
C ARG A 97 1.39 -17.52 3.28
N THR A 98 2.51 -18.24 3.27
CA THR A 98 3.71 -17.90 4.06
C THR A 98 4.25 -16.55 3.63
N ALA A 99 4.42 -16.33 2.32
CA ALA A 99 4.85 -15.05 1.76
C ALA A 99 3.96 -13.89 2.22
N ALA A 100 2.64 -14.05 2.11
CA ALA A 100 1.70 -13.01 2.52
C ALA A 100 1.86 -12.68 4.01
N ARG A 101 1.88 -13.69 4.89
CA ARG A 101 2.04 -13.48 6.35
C ARG A 101 3.35 -12.78 6.70
N THR A 102 4.47 -13.24 6.14
CA THR A 102 5.78 -12.63 6.39
C THR A 102 5.83 -11.19 5.87
N LEU A 103 5.37 -10.96 4.64
CA LEU A 103 5.33 -9.61 4.07
C LEU A 103 4.40 -8.69 4.86
N TYR A 104 3.26 -9.16 5.36
CA TYR A 104 2.39 -8.37 6.23
C TYR A 104 3.12 -7.94 7.50
N GLY A 105 3.80 -8.85 8.21
CA GLY A 105 4.55 -8.48 9.43
C GLY A 105 5.63 -7.45 9.16
N ILE A 106 6.40 -7.64 8.08
CA ILE A 106 7.46 -6.70 7.66
C ILE A 106 6.86 -5.33 7.30
N GLU A 107 5.74 -5.33 6.59
CA GLU A 107 5.03 -4.10 6.20
C GLU A 107 4.43 -3.35 7.37
N THR A 108 3.82 -4.05 8.32
CA THR A 108 3.28 -3.45 9.54
C THR A 108 4.38 -2.76 10.33
N MET A 109 5.50 -3.45 10.58
CA MET A 109 6.65 -2.83 11.27
C MET A 109 7.22 -1.64 10.50
N HIS A 110 7.28 -1.73 9.16
CA HIS A 110 7.73 -0.63 8.34
C HIS A 110 6.77 0.57 8.37
N ALA A 111 5.46 0.33 8.40
CA ALA A 111 4.45 1.38 8.51
C ALA A 111 4.55 2.12 9.85
N ILE A 112 4.64 1.38 10.97
CA ILE A 112 4.85 1.95 12.31
C ILE A 112 6.14 2.80 12.31
N HIS A 113 7.24 2.25 11.80
CA HIS A 113 8.50 3.00 11.69
C HIS A 113 8.36 4.31 10.88
N LYS A 114 7.59 4.30 9.78
CA LYS A 114 7.32 5.51 8.98
C LYS A 114 6.54 6.56 9.77
N GLU A 115 5.58 6.15 10.59
CA GLU A 115 4.82 7.05 11.46
C GLU A 115 5.70 7.64 12.56
N SER A 116 6.45 6.81 13.28
CA SER A 116 7.36 7.25 14.34
C SER A 116 8.40 8.24 13.82
N ARG A 117 8.96 8.01 12.61
CA ARG A 117 9.91 8.94 11.99
C ARG A 117 9.35 10.33 11.70
N LYS A 118 8.03 10.47 11.60
CA LYS A 118 7.35 11.74 11.38
C LYS A 118 6.93 12.43 12.66
N LYS A 119 6.55 11.65 13.67
CA LYS A 119 6.34 12.13 15.03
C LYS A 119 7.73 12.43 15.62
N LEU A 120 8.23 13.64 15.36
CA LEU A 120 9.53 14.12 15.86
C LEU A 120 9.68 13.78 17.35
N GLY A 121 10.49 12.76 17.66
CA GLY A 121 10.72 12.26 19.01
C GLY A 121 12.17 12.46 19.42
N LEU A 122 12.38 12.68 20.73
CA LEU A 122 13.72 12.82 21.31
C LEU A 122 14.51 11.49 21.22
N PHE A 123 13.80 10.36 21.24
CA PHE A 123 14.36 9.02 21.15
C PHE A 123 14.13 8.42 19.76
N GLY A 124 15.04 7.54 19.34
CA GLY A 124 14.92 6.80 18.08
C GLY A 124 13.78 5.78 18.09
N PHE A 125 13.51 5.17 16.93
CA PHE A 125 12.48 4.14 16.80
C PHE A 125 12.81 2.89 17.62
N SER A 126 11.86 2.43 18.44
CA SER A 126 11.91 1.16 19.14
C SER A 126 10.67 0.33 18.79
N ALA A 127 10.86 -0.78 18.09
CA ALA A 127 9.75 -1.63 17.67
C ALA A 127 8.96 -2.18 18.86
N TYR A 128 9.64 -2.52 19.96
CA TYR A 128 8.98 -3.04 21.17
C TYR A 128 8.06 -1.99 21.80
N GLN A 129 8.57 -0.78 22.02
CA GLN A 129 7.79 0.29 22.67
C GLN A 129 6.58 0.69 21.83
N GLU A 130 6.74 0.81 20.52
CA GLU A 130 5.64 1.18 19.61
C GLU A 130 4.54 0.10 19.59
N VAL A 131 4.93 -1.17 19.54
CA VAL A 131 3.97 -2.28 19.59
C VAL A 131 3.28 -2.36 20.95
N ASP A 132 4.02 -2.18 22.04
CA ASP A 132 3.48 -2.18 23.40
C ASP A 132 2.44 -1.07 23.60
N GLN A 133 2.76 0.15 23.15
CA GLN A 133 1.82 1.29 23.17
C GLN A 133 0.56 1.02 22.34
N LEU A 134 0.69 0.40 21.16
CA LEU A 134 -0.45 0.04 20.31
C LEU A 134 -1.33 -1.05 20.92
N LEU A 135 -0.75 -1.97 21.70
CA LEU A 135 -1.50 -3.03 22.40
C LEU A 135 -2.16 -2.52 23.69
N ALA A 136 -1.65 -1.43 24.26
CA ALA A 136 -2.19 -0.79 25.44
C ALA A 136 -3.36 0.18 25.16
N ALA A 137 -3.57 0.56 23.89
CA ALA A 137 -4.62 1.46 23.43
C ALA A 137 -5.90 0.72 23.00
#